data_AF-A0A2S9IXG9-F1
#
_entry.id   AF-A0A2S9IXG9-F1
#
_cell.length_a   1.000
_cell.length_b   1.000
_cell.length_c   1.000
_cell.angle_alpha   90.00
_cell.angle_beta   90.00
_cell.angle_gamma   90.00
#
_symmetry.space_group_name_H-M   'P 1'
#
loop_
_entity.id
_entity.type
_entity.pdbx_description
1 polymer ?
#
loop_
_entity_poly.entity_id
_entity_poly.type
_entity_poly.pdbx_seq_one_letter_code
_entity_poly.pdbx_strand_id
1 'polypeptide(L)' 'MEIKLVNAEGWLKDVYHCLLRIGKNEFSLSDVYGFEAELSKKYPNNNHVREKIRQQLQRLRDIGQIEFLGGGTYCLK' A
#
# COMPACT_ATOMS: atom_id res chain seq x y z
N MET A 1 2.02 6.44 -17.70
CA MET A 1 1.65 6.98 -16.38
C MET A 1 2.35 6.15 -15.32
N GLU A 2 3.58 6.54 -14.98
CA GLU A 2 4.45 5.90 -13.98
C GLU A 2 5.23 6.96 -13.17
N ILE A 3 4.97 8.24 -13.47
CA ILE A 3 5.83 9.39 -13.15
C ILE A 3 5.73 9.79 -11.67
N LYS A 4 4.62 9.51 -10.99
CA LYS A 4 4.39 9.96 -9.60
C LYS A 4 5.10 9.13 -8.53
N LEU A 5 5.49 7.89 -8.84
CA LEU A 5 6.24 7.01 -7.92
C LEU A 5 7.75 7.06 -8.11
N VAL A 6 8.25 7.75 -9.14
CA VAL A 6 9.69 7.81 -9.47
C VAL A 6 10.54 8.37 -8.32
N ASN A 7 9.95 9.22 -7.48
CA ASN A 7 10.59 9.77 -6.28
C ASN A 7 10.01 9.22 -4.96
N ALA A 8 9.15 8.20 -5.03
CA ALA A 8 8.58 7.60 -3.83
C ALA A 8 9.62 6.71 -3.16
N GLU A 9 9.95 7.02 -1.91
CA GLU A 9 10.88 6.25 -1.10
C GLU A 9 10.21 5.67 0.15
N GLY A 10 10.85 4.63 0.70
CA GLY A 10 10.41 3.98 1.92
C GLY A 10 9.02 3.35 1.81
N TRP A 11 8.20 3.56 2.84
CA TRP A 11 6.91 2.91 3.02
C TRP A 11 5.98 3.02 1.82
N LEU A 12 5.95 4.17 1.13
CA LEU A 12 5.01 4.38 0.02
C LEU A 12 5.31 3.42 -1.14
N LYS A 13 6.59 3.32 -1.52
CA LYS A 13 7.06 2.41 -2.58
C LYS A 13 6.89 0.95 -2.18
N ASP A 14 7.21 0.60 -0.94
CA ASP A 14 7.09 -0.78 -0.47
C ASP A 14 5.65 -1.26 -0.38
N VAL A 15 4.75 -0.41 0.12
CA VAL A 15 3.32 -0.73 0.14
C VAL A 15 2.82 -0.87 -1.30
N TYR A 16 3.22 0.01 -2.22
CA TYR A 16 2.86 -0.14 -3.64
C TYR A 16 3.36 -1.46 -4.24
N HIS A 17 4.59 -1.88 -3.96
CA HIS A 17 5.10 -3.19 -4.39
C HIS A 17 4.31 -4.36 -3.78
N CYS A 18 3.83 -4.23 -2.54
CA CYS A 18 2.93 -5.23 -1.96
C CYS A 18 1.63 -5.33 -2.78
N LEU A 19 1.06 -4.20 -3.20
CA LEU A 19 -0.15 -4.18 -4.05
C LEU A 19 0.08 -4.90 -5.38
N LEU A 20 1.20 -4.63 -6.05
CA LEU A 20 1.55 -5.32 -7.29
C LEU A 20 1.70 -6.83 -7.10
N ARG A 21 2.23 -7.27 -5.95
CA ARG A 21 2.38 -8.69 -5.60
C ARG A 21 1.07 -9.40 -5.27
N ILE A 22 0.01 -8.68 -4.89
CA ILE A 22 -1.33 -9.27 -4.75
C ILE A 22 -1.82 -9.81 -6.11
N GLY A 23 -1.38 -9.21 -7.22
CA GLY A 23 -1.66 -9.69 -8.58
C GLY A 23 -3.12 -9.57 -8.99
N LYS A 24 -3.91 -8.76 -8.27
CA LYS A 24 -5.32 -8.48 -8.56
C LYS A 24 -5.50 -6.99 -8.78
N ASN A 25 -6.38 -6.65 -9.71
CA ASN A 25 -6.74 -5.25 -9.92
C ASN A 25 -7.54 -4.70 -8.73
N GLU A 26 -8.41 -5.52 -8.15
CA GLU A 26 -9.16 -5.22 -6.93
C GLU A 26 -8.60 -6.02 -5.74
N PHE A 27 -8.42 -5.34 -4.61
CA PHE A 27 -7.86 -5.94 -3.41
C PHE A 27 -8.49 -5.31 -2.15
N SER A 28 -8.52 -6.09 -1.07
CA SER A 28 -8.99 -5.65 0.24
C SER A 28 -7.85 -5.14 1.11
N LEU A 29 -8.19 -4.35 2.12
CA LEU A 29 -7.26 -3.96 3.18
C LEU A 29 -6.63 -5.17 3.88
N SER A 30 -7.40 -6.27 4.00
CA SER A 30 -6.93 -7.52 4.58
C SER A 30 -5.85 -8.19 3.72
N ASP A 31 -5.96 -8.11 2.38
CA ASP A 31 -4.93 -8.64 1.48
C ASP A 31 -3.60 -7.91 1.70
N VAL A 32 -3.65 -6.58 1.89
CA VAL A 32 -2.45 -5.77 2.16
C VAL A 32 -1.87 -6.09 3.55
N TYR A 33 -2.71 -6.41 4.54
CA TYR A 33 -2.24 -6.84 5.86
C TYR A 33 -1.51 -8.19 5.84
N GLY A 34 -1.65 -9.00 4.78
CA GLY A 34 -0.81 -10.17 4.57
C GLY A 34 0.69 -9.87 4.52
N PHE A 35 1.08 -8.62 4.23
CA PHE A 35 2.48 -8.17 4.17
C PHE A 35 2.99 -7.55 5.47
N GLU A 36 2.20 -7.53 6.55
CA GLU A 36 2.57 -6.90 7.83
C GLU A 36 3.90 -7.43 8.37
N ALA A 37 4.10 -8.75 8.38
CA ALA A 37 5.32 -9.37 8.91
C ALA A 37 6.56 -9.00 8.07
N GLU A 38 6.41 -8.88 6.74
CA GLU A 38 7.47 -8.48 5.84
C GLU A 38 7.85 -7.01 6.06
N LEU A 39 6.84 -6.14 6.11
CA LEU A 39 7.03 -4.71 6.34
C LEU A 39 7.56 -4.41 7.75
N SER A 40 7.15 -5.17 8.76
CA SER A 40 7.68 -5.07 10.12
C SER A 40 9.19 -5.39 10.16
N LYS A 41 9.64 -6.44 9.47
CA LYS A 41 11.07 -6.78 9.36
C LYS A 41 11.87 -5.68 8.65
N LYS A 42 11.29 -5.07 7.62
CA LYS A 42 11.94 -3.98 6.87
C LYS A 42 11.99 -2.66 7.65
N TYR A 43 11.01 -2.43 8.52
CA TYR A 43 10.87 -1.22 9.33
C TYR A 43 10.76 -1.56 10.82
N PRO A 44 11.84 -2.11 11.44
CA PRO A 44 11.79 -2.67 12.78
C PRO A 44 11.47 -1.65 13.88
N ASN A 45 11.69 -0.36 13.62
CA ASN A 45 11.40 0.71 14.57
C ASN A 45 9.93 1.16 14.58
N ASN A 46 9.07 0.55 13.74
CA ASN A 46 7.65 0.90 13.66
C ASN A 46 6.76 -0.19 14.26
N ASN A 47 6.23 0.06 15.45
CA ASN A 47 5.31 -0.84 16.16
C ASN A 47 3.86 -0.78 15.66
N HIS A 48 3.55 0.09 14.68
CA HIS A 48 2.21 0.37 14.17
C HIS A 48 2.16 0.18 12.65
N VAL A 49 2.51 -1.02 12.19
CA VAL A 49 2.64 -1.36 10.76
C VAL A 49 1.30 -1.24 10.03
N ARG A 50 0.20 -1.75 10.60
CA ARG A 50 -1.13 -1.66 9.97
C ARG A 50 -1.62 -0.23 9.82
N GLU A 51 -1.37 0.62 10.82
CA GLU A 51 -1.64 2.06 10.76
C GLU A 51 -0.84 2.69 9.64
N LYS A 52 0.45 2.33 9.52
CA LYS A 52 1.33 2.87 8.48
C LYS A 52 0.92 2.45 7.08
N ILE A 53 0.48 1.20 6.91
CA ILE A 53 -0.13 0.68 5.68
C ILE A 53 -1.35 1.52 5.31
N ARG A 54 -2.30 1.73 6.24
CA ARG A 54 -3.48 2.57 5.98
C ARG A 54 -3.10 3.99 5.55
N GLN A 55 -2.11 4.60 6.21
CA GLN A 55 -1.59 5.91 5.82
C GLN A 55 -1.00 5.92 4.40
N GLN A 56 -0.29 4.86 4.00
CA GLN A 56 0.27 4.77 2.65
C GLN A 56 -0.81 4.55 1.58
N LEU A 57 -1.82 3.73 1.86
CA LEU A 57 -2.97 3.55 0.96
C LEU A 57 -3.71 4.87 0.73
N GLN A 58 -3.90 5.68 1.79
CA GLN A 58 -4.47 7.02 1.64
C GLN A 58 -3.62 7.90 0.72
N ARG A 59 -2.29 7.93 0.91
CA ARG A 59 -1.39 8.67 0.01
C ARG A 59 -1.44 8.17 -1.43
N LEU A 60 -1.38 6.85 -1.65
CA LEU A 60 -1.46 6.24 -2.97
C LEU A 60 -2.76 6.62 -3.69
N ARG A 61 -3.87 6.67 -2.94
CA ARG A 61 -5.16 7.16 -3.45
C ARG A 61 -5.08 8.64 -3.82
N ASP A 62 -4.55 9.47 -2.94
CA ASP A 62 -4.48 10.93 -3.15
C ASP A 62 -3.60 11.29 -4.36
N ILE A 63 -2.56 10.49 -4.66
CA ILE A 63 -1.74 10.67 -5.87
C ILE A 63 -2.33 9.96 -7.12
N GLY A 64 -3.43 9.22 -6.97
CA GLY A 64 -4.16 8.57 -8.06
C GLY A 64 -3.56 7.25 -8.55
N GLN A 65 -2.82 6.53 -7.70
CA GLN A 65 -2.35 5.17 -8.02
C GLN A 65 -3.37 4.09 -7.67
N ILE A 66 -4.29 4.39 -6.74
CA ILE A 66 -5.39 3.49 -6.37
C ILE A 66 -6.68 4.27 -6.19
N GLU A 67 -7.81 3.57 -6.25
CA GLU A 67 -9.13 4.09 -5.94
C GLU A 67 -9.73 3.33 -4.75
N PHE A 68 -10.45 4.03 -3.86
CA PHE A 68 -11.15 3.39 -2.75
C PHE A 68 -12.59 3.09 -3.18
N LEU A 69 -12.96 1.82 -3.16
CA LEU A 69 -14.27 1.33 -3.60
C LEU A 69 -15.31 1.26 -2.46
N GLY A 70 -14.89 1.46 -1.21
CA GLY A 70 -15.73 1.28 -0.03
C GLY A 70 -15.50 -0.06 0.67
N GLY A 71 -15.97 -0.19 1.93
CA GLY A 71 -15.89 -1.44 2.68
C GLY A 71 -14.48 -1.97 3.00
N GLY A 72 -13.44 -1.15 2.84
CA GLY A 72 -12.05 -1.59 2.95
C GLY A 72 -11.48 -2.18 1.64
N THR A 73 -12.17 -1.99 0.51
CA THR A 73 -11.75 -2.47 -0.81
C THR A 73 -11.19 -1.33 -1.66
N TYR A 74 -10.20 -1.66 -2.48
CA TYR A 74 -9.46 -0.74 -3.34
C TYR A 74 -9.27 -1.34 -4.75
N CYS A 75 -9.00 -0.49 -5.74
CA CYS A 75 -8.60 -0.88 -7.09
C CYS A 75 -7.29 -0.19 -7.50
N LEU A 76 -6.39 -0.90 -8.18
CA LEU A 76 -5.24 -0.30 -8.87
C LEU A 76 -5.72 0.57 -10.06
N LYS A 77 -5.01 1.65 -10.36
CA LYS A 77 -5.29 2.58 -11.47
C LYS A 77 -4.17 2.59 -12.51
#